data_AF-A0A947FBZ0-F1
#
_entry.id   AF-A0A947FBZ0-F1
#
_cell.length_a   1.000
_cell.length_b   1.000
_cell.length_c   1.000
_cell.angle_alpha   90.00
_cell.angle_beta   90.00
_cell.angle_gamma   90.00
#
_symmetry.space_group_name_H-M   'P 1'
#
loop_
_entity.id
_entity.type
_entity.pdbx_description
1 polymer ?
#
loop_
_entity_poly.entity_id
_entity_poly.type
_entity_poly.pdbx_seq_one_letter_code
_entity_poly.pdbx_strand_id
1 'polypeptide(L)'
;MATRKITIFDTTLRDGEQVPGAKLNAKQKLEIALQLEKLGVDVIEAGFPCSSPGDAQAVKMVAREVRKPVIAGLARAVQQDIDICWESVREAEQPRIHVFLGSSDIHVQKKLRMDRDKARELAVESVKYAKSLCPDVEYSTEDASRTDFEYLCRVIDEVIKVGATTINVPDTVGYATPDEFGDLIIRLRE
;
A
#
# COMPACT_ATOMS: atom_id res chain seq x y z
N MET A 1 -23.50 -16.42 13.83
CA MET A 1 -22.06 -16.18 13.69
C MET A 1 -21.89 -15.16 12.58
N ALA A 2 -21.17 -14.07 12.80
CA ALA A 2 -20.89 -13.12 11.71
C ALA A 2 -20.00 -13.82 10.68
N THR A 3 -20.40 -13.80 9.41
CA THR A 3 -19.61 -14.36 8.31
C THR A 3 -18.28 -13.61 8.22
N ARG A 4 -17.16 -14.32 8.10
CA ARG A 4 -15.83 -13.69 7.95
C ARG A 4 -15.83 -12.84 6.68
N LYS A 5 -15.62 -11.54 6.82
CA LYS A 5 -15.44 -10.63 5.69
C LYS A 5 -14.02 -10.80 5.13
N ILE A 6 -13.92 -11.00 3.81
CA ILE A 6 -12.66 -11.05 3.06
C ILE A 6 -12.70 -9.86 2.11
N THR A 7 -11.67 -9.00 2.20
CA THR A 7 -11.51 -7.85 1.31
C THR A 7 -10.62 -8.24 0.13
N ILE A 8 -11.07 -7.98 -1.09
CA ILE A 8 -10.31 -8.18 -2.32
C ILE A 8 -9.64 -6.87 -2.72
N PHE A 9 -8.31 -6.81 -2.55
CA PHE A 9 -7.47 -5.70 -2.98
C PHE A 9 -6.85 -6.03 -4.34
N ASP A 10 -7.26 -5.31 -5.39
CA ASP A 10 -6.69 -5.46 -6.74
C ASP A 10 -5.61 -4.41 -6.99
N THR A 11 -4.43 -4.86 -7.43
CA THR A 11 -3.29 -4.02 -7.77
C THR A 11 -2.87 -4.17 -9.24
N THR A 12 -3.79 -4.58 -10.12
CA THR A 12 -3.53 -4.73 -11.56
C THR A 12 -3.01 -3.43 -12.17
N LEU A 13 -3.56 -2.29 -11.74
CA LEU A 13 -3.21 -0.96 -12.26
C LEU A 13 -1.93 -0.35 -11.66
N ARG A 14 -1.29 -1.04 -10.70
CA ARG A 14 -0.06 -0.59 -10.05
C ARG A 14 1.03 -1.66 -10.13
N ASP A 15 0.87 -2.78 -9.43
CA ASP A 15 1.88 -3.86 -9.42
C ASP A 15 1.90 -4.60 -10.76
N GLY A 16 0.72 -4.87 -11.33
CA GLY A 16 0.60 -5.51 -12.64
C GLY A 16 1.24 -4.70 -13.78
N GLU A 17 1.19 -3.37 -13.69
CA GLU A 17 1.80 -2.47 -14.69
C GLU A 17 3.34 -2.48 -14.65
N GLN A 18 3.96 -2.95 -13.56
CA GLN A 18 5.43 -3.02 -13.45
C GLN A 18 6.04 -4.07 -14.39
N VAL A 19 5.21 -4.98 -14.93
CA VAL A 19 5.66 -5.99 -15.90
C VAL A 19 6.15 -5.30 -17.18
N PRO A 20 7.36 -5.65 -17.68
CA PRO A 20 7.86 -5.12 -18.94
C PRO A 20 6.86 -5.29 -20.09
N GLY A 21 6.51 -4.18 -20.76
CA GLY A 21 5.56 -4.16 -21.86
C GLY A 21 4.09 -3.98 -21.46
N ALA A 22 3.76 -3.95 -20.16
CA ALA A 22 2.40 -3.80 -19.65
C ALA A 22 2.00 -2.35 -19.32
N LYS A 23 2.78 -1.34 -19.76
CA LYS A 23 2.48 0.07 -19.45
C LYS A 23 1.11 0.49 -19.99
N LEU A 24 0.30 1.08 -19.12
CA LEU A 24 -1.06 1.50 -19.43
C LEU A 24 -1.12 3.03 -19.50
N ASN A 25 -1.74 3.56 -20.54
CA ASN A 25 -2.09 4.98 -20.54
C ASN A 25 -3.31 5.25 -19.64
N ALA A 26 -3.55 6.52 -19.31
CA ALA A 26 -4.64 6.91 -18.40
C ALA A 26 -6.02 6.39 -18.83
N LYS A 27 -6.33 6.35 -20.13
CA LYS A 27 -7.61 5.83 -20.63
C LYS A 27 -7.73 4.31 -20.45
N GLN A 28 -6.64 3.57 -20.71
CA GLN A 28 -6.60 2.13 -20.48
C GLN A 28 -6.74 1.79 -18.99
N LYS A 29 -6.08 2.55 -18.11
CA LYS A 29 -6.24 2.39 -16.65
C LYS A 29 -7.69 2.60 -16.23
N LEU A 30 -8.33 3.66 -16.72
CA LEU A 30 -9.74 3.92 -16.43
C LEU A 30 -10.66 2.80 -16.95
N GLU A 31 -10.44 2.34 -18.18
CA GLU A 31 -11.24 1.25 -18.75
C GLU A 31 -11.17 -0.02 -17.89
N ILE A 32 -9.96 -0.42 -17.48
CA ILE A 32 -9.75 -1.57 -16.59
C ILE A 32 -10.37 -1.31 -15.21
N ALA A 33 -10.19 -0.12 -14.64
CA ALA A 33 -10.75 0.24 -13.33
C ALA A 33 -12.29 0.11 -13.30
N LEU A 34 -12.96 0.51 -14.38
CA LEU A 34 -14.42 0.35 -14.52
C LEU A 34 -14.83 -1.13 -14.65
N GLN A 35 -13.98 -1.99 -15.22
CA GLN A 35 -14.24 -3.43 -15.23
C GLN A 35 -14.00 -4.06 -13.86
N LEU A 36 -12.98 -3.63 -13.12
CA LEU A 36 -12.73 -4.06 -11.74
C LEU A 36 -13.89 -3.65 -10.80
N GLU A 37 -14.44 -2.45 -10.98
CA GLU A 37 -15.66 -2.03 -10.28
C GLU A 37 -16.85 -2.94 -10.58
N LYS A 38 -17.04 -3.33 -11.84
CA LYS A 38 -18.11 -4.28 -12.24
C LYS A 38 -17.89 -5.67 -11.69
N LEU A 39 -16.63 -6.12 -11.62
CA LEU A 39 -16.24 -7.38 -11.01
C LEU A 39 -16.55 -7.39 -9.50
N GLY A 40 -16.56 -6.21 -8.87
CA GLY A 40 -16.93 -6.04 -7.47
C GLY A 40 -15.76 -6.25 -6.52
N VAL A 41 -14.54 -5.90 -6.92
CA VAL A 41 -13.39 -5.83 -6.00
C VAL A 41 -13.63 -4.75 -4.94
N ASP A 42 -13.08 -4.94 -3.73
CA ASP A 42 -13.31 -3.99 -2.63
C ASP A 42 -12.37 -2.78 -2.71
N VAL A 43 -11.13 -2.99 -3.16
CA VAL A 43 -10.11 -1.94 -3.30
C VAL A 43 -9.43 -2.05 -4.67
N ILE A 44 -9.23 -0.90 -5.32
CA ILE A 44 -8.41 -0.76 -6.53
C ILE A 44 -7.21 0.13 -6.20
N GLU A 45 -6.01 -0.42 -6.28
CA GLU A 45 -4.79 0.37 -6.27
C GLU A 45 -4.50 0.93 -7.66
N ALA A 46 -4.88 2.19 -7.87
CA ALA A 46 -4.95 2.81 -9.19
C ALA A 46 -3.59 3.21 -9.79
N GLY A 47 -2.52 3.15 -8.99
CA GLY A 47 -1.16 3.43 -9.46
C GLY A 47 -0.22 3.96 -8.37
N PHE A 48 0.93 4.48 -8.82
CA PHE A 48 1.92 5.13 -7.97
C PHE A 48 2.08 6.61 -8.38
N PRO A 49 1.28 7.54 -7.81
CA PRO A 49 1.18 8.93 -8.28
C PRO A 49 2.51 9.69 -8.38
N CYS A 50 3.46 9.45 -7.48
CA CYS A 50 4.74 10.17 -7.50
C CYS A 50 5.67 9.75 -8.66
N SER A 51 5.40 8.62 -9.33
CA SER A 51 6.22 8.07 -10.41
C SER A 51 6.36 9.07 -11.58
N SER A 52 5.25 9.72 -11.95
CA SER A 52 5.24 10.73 -13.00
C SER A 52 3.97 11.59 -12.93
N PRO A 53 3.96 12.79 -13.55
CA PRO A 53 2.74 13.58 -13.71
C PRO A 53 1.62 12.81 -14.43
N GLY A 54 1.98 11.90 -15.35
CA GLY A 54 1.03 11.04 -16.06
C GLY A 54 0.37 10.01 -15.14
N ASP A 55 1.13 9.42 -14.22
CA ASP A 55 0.60 8.50 -13.21
C ASP A 55 -0.35 9.23 -12.25
N ALA A 56 0.05 10.40 -11.74
CA ALA A 56 -0.83 11.22 -10.91
C ALA A 56 -2.14 11.58 -11.63
N GLN A 57 -2.07 11.96 -12.92
CA GLN A 57 -3.26 12.26 -13.71
C GLN A 57 -4.15 11.03 -13.93
N ALA A 58 -3.56 9.86 -14.15
CA ALA A 58 -4.30 8.62 -14.31
C ALA A 58 -5.02 8.22 -13.01
N VAL A 59 -4.35 8.32 -11.86
CA VAL A 59 -4.98 8.05 -10.55
C VAL A 59 -6.11 9.03 -10.27
N LYS A 60 -5.94 10.33 -10.55
CA LYS A 60 -7.02 11.34 -10.44
C LYS A 60 -8.22 10.99 -11.30
N MET A 61 -7.98 10.52 -12.52
CA MET A 61 -9.05 10.13 -13.44
C MET A 61 -9.81 8.92 -12.89
N VAL A 62 -9.13 7.90 -12.40
CA VAL A 62 -9.77 6.72 -11.78
C VAL A 62 -10.56 7.13 -10.52
N ALA A 63 -9.97 7.96 -9.65
CA ALA A 63 -10.62 8.44 -8.44
C ALA A 63 -11.93 9.20 -8.72
N ARG A 64 -12.00 9.95 -9.82
CA ARG A 64 -13.21 10.71 -10.20
C ARG A 64 -14.30 9.85 -10.83
N GLU A 65 -13.93 8.83 -11.59
CA GLU A 65 -14.90 8.10 -12.42
C GLU A 65 -15.38 6.81 -11.76
N VAL A 66 -14.56 6.17 -10.93
CA VAL A 66 -14.90 4.93 -10.21
C VAL A 66 -15.44 5.27 -8.82
N ARG A 67 -16.61 4.72 -8.46
CA ARG A 67 -17.39 5.21 -7.32
C ARG A 67 -17.67 4.16 -6.23
N LYS A 68 -17.63 2.87 -6.56
CA LYS A 68 -17.98 1.80 -5.60
C LYS A 68 -16.79 1.29 -4.76
N PRO A 69 -15.65 0.86 -5.34
CA PRO A 69 -14.52 0.40 -4.54
C PRO A 69 -13.78 1.53 -3.84
N VAL A 70 -12.96 1.17 -2.87
CA VAL A 70 -11.92 2.06 -2.33
C VAL A 70 -10.87 2.30 -3.41
N ILE A 71 -10.46 3.55 -3.62
CA ILE A 71 -9.39 3.91 -4.55
C ILE A 71 -8.12 4.20 -3.77
N ALA A 72 -7.13 3.32 -3.92
CA ALA A 72 -5.84 3.42 -3.28
C ALA A 72 -4.77 3.99 -4.22
N GLY A 73 -3.85 4.78 -3.67
CA GLY A 73 -2.61 5.19 -4.33
C GLY A 73 -1.41 4.81 -3.48
N LEU A 74 -0.33 4.35 -4.11
CA LEU A 74 0.91 4.03 -3.43
C LEU A 74 1.75 5.29 -3.16
N ALA A 75 2.41 5.37 -2.02
CA ALA A 75 3.34 6.44 -1.64
C ALA A 75 4.55 5.86 -0.91
N ARG A 76 5.76 6.38 -1.19
CA ARG A 76 6.91 6.15 -0.29
C ARG A 76 6.65 6.86 1.04
N ALA A 77 7.32 6.41 2.10
CA ALA A 77 7.36 7.08 3.40
C ALA A 77 8.15 8.41 3.36
N VAL A 78 7.67 9.35 2.54
CA VAL A 78 8.21 10.70 2.31
C VAL A 78 7.02 11.65 2.19
N GLN A 79 7.05 12.77 2.92
CA GLN A 79 5.90 13.69 2.99
C GLN A 79 5.39 14.15 1.62
N GLN A 80 6.31 14.53 0.72
CA GLN A 80 5.97 14.98 -0.64
C GLN A 80 5.25 13.89 -1.46
N ASP A 81 5.65 12.63 -1.31
CA ASP A 81 4.99 11.51 -2.00
C ASP A 81 3.57 11.29 -1.48
N ILE A 82 3.39 11.41 -0.17
CA ILE A 82 2.09 11.30 0.49
C ILE A 82 1.17 12.45 0.04
N ASP A 83 1.69 13.66 -0.08
CA ASP A 83 0.93 14.82 -0.59
C ASP A 83 0.45 14.57 -2.03
N ILE A 84 1.35 14.13 -2.92
CA ILE A 84 1.00 13.82 -4.32
C ILE A 84 -0.03 12.68 -4.37
N CYS A 85 0.12 11.67 -3.53
CA CYS A 85 -0.81 10.56 -3.43
C CYS A 85 -2.20 11.04 -2.99
N TRP A 86 -2.27 11.80 -1.88
CA TRP A 86 -3.51 12.37 -1.37
C TRP A 86 -4.22 13.22 -2.43
N GLU A 87 -3.49 14.15 -3.06
CA GLU A 87 -4.05 14.99 -4.13
C GLU A 87 -4.55 14.17 -5.32
N SER A 88 -4.04 12.95 -5.51
CA SER A 88 -4.46 12.07 -6.59
C SER A 88 -5.69 11.21 -6.26
N VAL A 89 -5.92 10.88 -5.00
CA VAL A 89 -7.04 10.01 -4.59
C VAL A 89 -8.19 10.75 -3.90
N ARG A 90 -7.99 11.98 -3.41
CA ARG A 90 -8.95 12.74 -2.57
C ARG A 90 -10.34 12.99 -3.17
N GLU A 91 -10.50 12.83 -4.47
CA GLU A 91 -11.79 12.98 -5.16
C GLU A 91 -12.58 11.66 -5.29
N ALA A 92 -12.00 10.53 -4.86
CA ALA A 92 -12.71 9.26 -4.75
C ALA A 92 -13.75 9.31 -3.63
N GLU A 93 -14.86 8.59 -3.79
CA GLU A 93 -15.86 8.40 -2.73
C GLU A 93 -15.24 7.76 -1.48
N GLN A 94 -14.27 6.86 -1.69
CA GLN A 94 -13.54 6.16 -0.65
C GLN A 94 -12.04 6.18 -0.99
N PRO A 95 -11.29 7.22 -0.57
CA PRO A 95 -9.87 7.30 -0.81
C PRO A 95 -9.07 6.45 0.18
N ARG A 96 -7.96 5.88 -0.26
CA ARG A 96 -6.95 5.23 0.60
C ARG A 96 -5.54 5.68 0.22
N ILE A 97 -4.71 5.94 1.23
CA ILE A 97 -3.27 6.16 1.04
C ILE A 97 -2.56 4.87 1.46
N HIS A 98 -1.80 4.27 0.54
CA HIS A 98 -0.97 3.12 0.82
C HIS A 98 0.49 3.57 0.96
N VAL A 99 1.00 3.59 2.18
CA VAL A 99 2.40 3.93 2.49
C VAL A 99 3.21 2.64 2.58
N PHE A 100 4.44 2.63 2.08
CA PHE A 100 5.37 1.51 2.27
C PHE A 100 6.76 1.96 2.68
N LEU A 101 7.44 1.10 3.43
CA LEU A 101 8.86 1.24 3.75
C LEU A 101 9.51 -0.15 3.89
N GLY A 102 10.74 -0.28 3.40
CA GLY A 102 11.56 -1.49 3.56
C GLY A 102 11.86 -1.77 5.03
N SER A 103 11.61 -3.00 5.47
CA SER A 103 11.73 -3.42 6.87
C SER A 103 12.94 -4.32 7.15
N SER A 104 13.53 -4.96 6.13
CA SER A 104 14.67 -5.88 6.32
C SER A 104 16.00 -5.15 6.50
N ASP A 105 16.95 -5.79 7.17
CA ASP A 105 18.26 -5.19 7.47
C ASP A 105 19.02 -4.74 6.21
N ILE A 106 18.94 -5.51 5.13
CA ILE A 106 19.57 -5.14 3.87
C ILE A 106 18.91 -3.88 3.29
N HIS A 107 17.59 -3.78 3.36
CA HIS A 107 16.87 -2.58 2.93
C HIS A 107 17.23 -1.38 3.81
N VAL A 108 17.14 -1.52 5.12
CA VAL A 108 17.37 -0.44 6.09
C VAL A 108 18.83 0.04 6.04
N GLN A 109 19.80 -0.87 6.09
CA GLN A 109 21.22 -0.51 6.16
C GLN A 109 21.82 -0.16 4.79
N LYS A 110 21.49 -0.90 3.72
CA LYS A 110 22.15 -0.72 2.41
C LYS A 110 21.36 0.16 1.45
N LYS A 111 20.02 0.09 1.42
CA LYS A 111 19.16 0.87 0.52
C LYS A 111 18.82 2.24 1.12
N LEU A 112 18.39 2.27 2.38
CA LEU A 112 17.99 3.50 3.08
C LEU A 112 19.15 4.19 3.81
N ARG A 113 20.22 3.44 4.14
CA ARG A 113 21.38 3.94 4.93
C ARG A 113 20.97 4.50 6.30
N MET A 114 19.99 3.85 6.92
CA MET A 114 19.45 4.19 8.25
C MET A 114 19.65 3.01 9.20
N ASP A 115 19.49 3.26 10.50
CA ASP A 115 19.32 2.20 11.49
C ASP A 115 17.82 1.83 11.63
N ARG A 116 17.56 0.72 12.34
CA ARG A 116 16.21 0.20 12.55
C ARG A 116 15.30 1.19 13.29
N ASP A 117 15.83 1.92 14.27
CA ASP A 117 15.03 2.87 15.05
C ASP A 117 14.57 4.04 14.19
N LYS A 118 15.46 4.60 13.36
CA LYS A 118 15.11 5.68 12.42
C LYS A 118 14.14 5.22 11.33
N ALA A 119 14.28 4.00 10.83
CA ALA A 119 13.33 3.45 9.86
C ALA A 119 11.93 3.30 10.48
N ARG A 120 11.85 2.83 11.72
CA ARG A 120 10.61 2.77 12.50
C ARG A 120 10.00 4.17 12.72
N GLU A 121 10.79 5.13 13.20
CA GLU A 121 10.34 6.52 13.40
C GLU A 121 9.80 7.13 12.10
N LEU A 122 10.48 6.90 10.97
CA LEU A 122 10.04 7.37 9.66
C LEU A 122 8.70 6.73 9.25
N ALA A 123 8.52 5.43 9.49
CA ALA A 123 7.26 4.75 9.23
C ALA A 123 6.11 5.35 10.05
N VAL A 124 6.33 5.55 11.35
CA VAL A 124 5.35 6.12 12.27
C VAL A 124 4.97 7.54 11.85
N GLU A 125 5.94 8.42 11.62
CA GLU A 125 5.66 9.80 11.21
C GLU A 125 4.97 9.86 9.84
N SER A 126 5.33 8.97 8.91
CA SER A 126 4.69 8.90 7.59
C SER A 126 3.22 8.44 7.68
N VAL A 127 2.93 7.41 8.47
CA VAL A 127 1.55 6.92 8.66
C VAL A 127 0.71 7.95 9.42
N LYS A 128 1.27 8.58 10.46
CA LYS A 128 0.63 9.66 11.21
C LYS A 128 0.28 10.84 10.30
N TYR A 129 1.19 11.22 9.41
CA TYR A 129 0.95 12.26 8.43
C TYR A 129 -0.12 11.86 7.41
N ALA A 130 -0.04 10.66 6.83
CA ALA A 130 -1.06 10.14 5.92
C ALA A 130 -2.45 10.11 6.58
N LYS A 131 -2.52 9.71 7.86
CA LYS A 131 -3.76 9.69 8.65
C LYS A 131 -4.37 11.07 8.86
N SER A 132 -3.53 12.11 8.94
CA SER A 132 -4.00 13.50 9.05
C SER A 132 -4.71 13.99 7.79
N LEU A 133 -4.44 13.36 6.64
CA LEU A 133 -5.03 13.69 5.33
C LEU A 133 -6.19 12.74 4.97
N CYS A 134 -6.03 11.44 5.23
CA CYS A 134 -6.96 10.40 4.80
C CYS A 134 -7.34 9.48 5.98
N PRO A 135 -8.63 9.21 6.21
CA PRO A 135 -9.05 8.31 7.28
C PRO A 135 -8.69 6.84 7.04
N ASP A 136 -8.48 6.41 5.79
CA ASP A 136 -8.09 5.04 5.44
C ASP A 136 -6.62 5.01 4.97
N VAL A 137 -5.77 4.36 5.77
CA VAL A 137 -4.32 4.30 5.55
C VAL A 137 -3.87 2.85 5.63
N GLU A 138 -3.27 2.39 4.55
CA GLU A 138 -2.60 1.09 4.48
C GLU A 138 -1.10 1.27 4.65
N TYR A 139 -0.48 0.38 5.43
CA TYR A 139 0.97 0.35 5.59
C TYR A 139 1.55 -1.02 5.19
N SER A 140 2.50 -1.00 4.25
CA SER A 140 3.27 -2.18 3.84
C SER A 140 4.64 -2.24 4.48
N THR A 141 4.93 -3.40 5.06
CA THR A 141 6.27 -3.78 5.54
C THR A 141 7.04 -4.43 4.39
N GLU A 142 7.62 -3.64 3.48
CA GLU A 142 8.38 -4.20 2.34
C GLU A 142 9.47 -5.15 2.87
N ASP A 143 9.56 -6.34 2.28
CA ASP A 143 10.48 -7.41 2.66
C ASP A 143 10.21 -8.11 4.01
N ALA A 144 8.96 -8.09 4.48
CA ALA A 144 8.56 -8.63 5.79
C ALA A 144 8.96 -10.09 6.03
N SER A 145 8.90 -10.96 5.02
CA SER A 145 9.24 -12.40 5.16
C SER A 145 10.70 -12.66 5.56
N ARG A 146 11.58 -11.66 5.45
CA ARG A 146 13.01 -11.73 5.82
C ARG A 146 13.39 -10.78 6.96
N THR A 147 12.41 -10.14 7.58
CA THR A 147 12.61 -9.19 8.68
C THR A 147 12.61 -9.94 10.02
N ASP A 148 13.43 -9.47 10.95
CA ASP A 148 13.40 -9.96 12.33
C ASP A 148 11.99 -9.81 12.93
N PHE A 149 11.44 -10.91 13.46
CA PHE A 149 10.03 -10.97 13.85
C PHE A 149 9.68 -9.97 14.96
N GLU A 150 10.54 -9.81 15.97
CA GLU A 150 10.29 -8.85 17.05
C GLU A 150 10.30 -7.41 16.54
N TYR A 151 11.26 -7.07 15.68
CA TYR A 151 11.29 -5.76 15.04
C TYR A 151 10.06 -5.50 14.17
N LEU A 152 9.62 -6.50 13.38
CA LEU A 152 8.42 -6.42 12.55
C LEU A 152 7.17 -6.12 13.40
N CYS A 153 6.98 -6.85 14.51
CA CYS A 153 5.88 -6.61 15.44
C CYS A 153 5.91 -5.19 16.00
N ARG A 154 7.09 -4.71 16.44
CA ARG A 154 7.24 -3.34 16.97
C ARG A 154 6.86 -2.27 15.94
N VAL A 155 7.30 -2.42 14.69
CA VAL A 155 6.92 -1.48 13.62
C VAL A 155 5.41 -1.49 13.40
N ILE A 156 4.81 -2.68 13.26
CA ILE A 156 3.37 -2.85 13.04
C ILE A 156 2.55 -2.21 14.17
N ASP A 157 2.89 -2.51 15.43
CA ASP A 157 2.20 -1.95 16.60
C ASP A 157 2.24 -0.42 16.63
N GLU A 158 3.40 0.17 16.31
CA GLU A 158 3.56 1.62 16.32
C GLU A 158 2.80 2.30 15.18
N VAL A 159 2.79 1.74 13.97
CA VAL A 159 2.01 2.32 12.85
C VAL A 159 0.50 2.18 13.07
N ILE A 160 0.04 1.09 13.69
CA ILE A 160 -1.37 0.92 14.07
C ILE A 160 -1.77 2.01 15.08
N LYS A 161 -0.95 2.25 16.11
CA LYS A 161 -1.22 3.28 17.15
C LYS A 161 -1.40 4.68 16.58
N VAL A 162 -0.69 5.02 15.50
CA VAL A 162 -0.76 6.35 14.87
C VAL A 162 -1.74 6.44 13.69
N GLY A 163 -2.36 5.32 13.29
CA GLY A 163 -3.57 5.37 12.46
C GLY A 163 -3.62 4.49 11.23
N ALA A 164 -2.67 3.57 11.02
CA ALA A 164 -2.80 2.54 9.98
C ALA A 164 -4.07 1.71 10.24
N THR A 165 -4.94 1.63 9.24
CA THR A 165 -6.21 0.87 9.28
C THR A 165 -6.08 -0.49 8.59
N THR A 166 -5.07 -0.66 7.73
CA THR A 166 -4.71 -1.93 7.09
C THR A 166 -3.20 -2.13 7.18
N ILE A 167 -2.78 -3.34 7.55
CA ILE A 167 -1.38 -3.76 7.52
C ILE A 167 -1.23 -4.78 6.41
N ASN A 168 -0.36 -4.48 5.45
CA ASN A 168 0.02 -5.40 4.39
C ASN A 168 1.39 -6.01 4.71
N VAL A 169 1.45 -7.34 4.60
CA VAL A 169 2.65 -8.15 4.83
C VAL A 169 2.96 -8.86 3.51
N PRO A 170 3.89 -8.33 2.70
CA PRO A 170 4.24 -8.94 1.42
C PRO A 170 5.29 -10.05 1.57
N ASP A 171 5.13 -11.17 0.85
CA ASP A 171 6.25 -12.04 0.50
C ASP A 171 6.99 -11.48 -0.72
N THR A 172 7.82 -10.46 -0.50
CA THR A 172 8.44 -9.66 -1.57
C THR A 172 9.28 -10.48 -2.56
N VAL A 173 9.87 -11.59 -2.13
CA VAL A 173 10.69 -12.45 -3.00
C VAL A 173 9.86 -13.60 -3.59
N GLY A 174 8.82 -14.05 -2.90
CA GLY A 174 7.96 -15.14 -3.36
C GLY A 174 8.53 -16.54 -3.09
N TYR A 175 9.38 -16.70 -2.07
CA TYR A 175 10.03 -17.98 -1.73
C TYR A 175 9.46 -18.64 -0.48
N ALA A 176 8.54 -17.98 0.24
CA ALA A 176 7.92 -18.59 1.40
C ALA A 176 6.96 -19.71 0.96
N THR A 177 6.97 -20.82 1.69
CA THR A 177 5.95 -21.85 1.51
C THR A 177 4.62 -21.41 2.13
N PRO A 178 3.48 -21.97 1.69
CA PRO A 178 2.17 -21.63 2.28
C PRO A 178 2.11 -21.81 3.80
N ASP A 179 2.75 -22.85 4.33
CA ASP A 179 2.77 -23.12 5.78
C ASP A 179 3.63 -22.08 6.53
N GLU A 180 4.84 -21.79 6.04
CA GLU A 180 5.72 -20.78 6.65
C GLU A 180 5.08 -19.39 6.68
N PHE A 181 4.44 -18.99 5.57
CA PHE A 181 3.80 -17.69 5.48
C PHE A 181 2.50 -17.65 6.31
N GLY A 182 1.73 -18.75 6.31
CA GLY A 182 0.55 -18.88 7.15
C GLY A 182 0.87 -18.73 8.63
N ASP A 183 1.93 -19.39 9.10
CA ASP A 183 2.42 -19.29 10.48
C ASP A 183 2.85 -17.87 10.84
N LEU A 184 3.56 -17.18 9.93
CA LEU A 184 3.91 -15.77 10.11
C LEU A 184 2.66 -14.89 10.31
N ILE A 185 1.65 -15.03 9.45
CA ILE A 185 0.42 -14.24 9.54
C ILE A 185 -0.38 -14.56 10.81
N ILE A 186 -0.44 -15.83 11.23
CA ILE A 186 -1.09 -16.21 12.50
C ILE A 186 -0.38 -15.53 13.67
N ARG A 187 0.95 -15.63 13.73
CA ARG A 187 1.76 -15.05 14.80
C ARG A 187 1.71 -13.53 14.86
N LEU A 188 1.54 -12.85 13.73
CA LEU A 188 1.40 -11.39 13.67
C LEU A 188 0.01 -10.91 14.11
N ARG A 189 -1.01 -11.77 14.00
CA ARG A 189 -2.39 -11.44 14.35
C ARG A 189 -2.68 -11.62 15.85
N GLU A 190 -1.98 -12.55 16.49
CA GLU A 190 -2.12 -12.90 17.92
C GLU A 190 -1.35 -11.94 18.83
#